data_AF-A0A150S073-F1
#
_entry.id   AF-A0A150S073-F1
#
_cell.length_a   1.000
_cell.length_b   1.000
_cell.length_c   1.000
_cell.angle_alpha   90.00
_cell.angle_beta   90.00
_cell.angle_gamma   90.00
#
_symmetry.space_group_name_H-M   'P 1'
#
loop_
_entity.id
_entity.type
_entity.pdbx_description
1 polymer ?
#
loop_
_entity_poly.entity_id
_entity_poly.type
_entity_poly.pdbx_seq_one_letter_code
_entity_poly.pdbx_strand_id
1 'polypeptide(L)'
;MRRAEAAGAVLEAAVSAGHIAEVIKRVESELAEFWSSPDESRPEPAPKTRASTMNFVAVGSRAEVERLKEQAEELAETHAGRTLLITLDDRLDPLSVQADWSATCRRAGEVPICYDRVELTFGVAAAERVASVVSALTISDVAVIVELAPGAPNVLGDALAPICDRLVFDSAETCIERIAEVARGTKAPLADRAFVRTFSFRELVARFFDDMPEASRAIRRVEIARSAGAKPDPAALLLGWMGSRLGWTFE
;
A
#
# COMPACT_ATOMS: atom_id res chain seq x y z
N MET A 1 28.55 10.86 15.67
CA MET A 1 28.40 12.20 15.07
C MET A 1 27.02 12.24 14.41
N ARG A 2 25.96 12.61 15.16
CA ARG A 2 24.60 12.75 14.62
C ARG A 2 24.55 14.02 13.78
N ARG A 3 24.47 13.91 12.46
CA ARG A 3 24.13 15.05 11.60
C ARG A 3 22.73 15.49 11.99
N ALA A 4 22.57 16.77 12.31
CA ALA A 4 21.26 17.37 12.53
C ALA A 4 20.44 17.21 11.25
N GLU A 5 19.32 16.49 11.33
CA GLU A 5 18.31 16.50 10.27
C GLU A 5 17.76 17.92 10.15
N ALA A 6 17.93 18.54 8.98
CA ALA A 6 17.23 19.77 8.68
C ALA A 6 15.73 19.43 8.57
N ALA A 7 14.90 20.10 9.36
CA ALA A 7 13.46 19.98 9.29
C ALA A 7 13.00 20.26 7.84
N GLY A 8 12.37 19.28 7.21
CA GLY A 8 11.84 19.41 5.86
C GLY A 8 10.67 20.39 5.82
N ALA A 9 10.45 21.03 4.68
CA ALA A 9 9.24 21.80 4.45
C ALA A 9 8.04 20.83 4.39
N VAL A 10 7.04 21.08 5.24
CA VAL A 10 5.76 20.36 5.26
C VAL A 10 4.68 21.36 4.87
N LEU A 11 3.88 21.01 3.87
CA LEU A 11 2.68 21.76 3.50
C LEU A 11 1.47 20.84 3.61
N GLU A 12 0.43 21.32 4.28
CA GLU A 12 -0.87 20.66 4.44
C GLU A 12 -1.95 21.59 3.91
N ALA A 13 -2.87 21.07 3.13
CA ALA A 13 -4.02 21.82 2.64
C ALA A 13 -5.22 21.69 3.58
N ALA A 14 -6.22 22.55 3.39
CA ALA A 14 -7.48 22.41 4.09
C ALA A 14 -8.38 21.39 3.38
N VAL A 15 -9.04 20.55 4.18
CA VAL A 15 -10.06 19.59 3.75
C VAL A 15 -11.09 20.26 2.82
N SER A 16 -11.28 19.72 1.61
CA SER A 16 -12.47 19.99 0.77
C SER A 16 -13.44 18.84 0.82
N ALA A 17 -14.73 19.15 0.73
CA ALA A 17 -15.76 18.21 0.31
C ALA A 17 -16.59 18.83 -0.82
N GLY A 18 -17.00 18.02 -1.79
CA GLY A 18 -17.80 18.48 -2.92
C GLY A 18 -17.92 17.46 -4.05
N HIS A 19 -18.32 17.93 -5.23
CA HIS A 19 -18.38 17.08 -6.42
C HIS A 19 -16.99 16.58 -6.82
N ILE A 20 -16.93 15.31 -7.22
CA ILE A 20 -15.67 14.60 -7.54
C ILE A 20 -14.77 15.41 -8.48
N ALA A 21 -15.29 15.88 -9.61
CA ALA A 21 -14.48 16.57 -10.61
C ALA A 21 -13.85 17.88 -10.09
N GLU A 22 -14.56 18.62 -9.24
CA GLU A 22 -14.08 19.89 -8.69
C GLU A 22 -13.01 19.65 -7.63
N VAL A 23 -13.27 18.70 -6.72
CA VAL A 23 -12.34 18.34 -5.64
C VAL A 23 -11.03 17.79 -6.20
N ILE A 24 -11.09 16.85 -7.15
CA ILE A 24 -9.89 16.25 -7.73
C ILE A 24 -9.09 17.28 -8.53
N LYS A 25 -9.76 18.10 -9.36
CA LYS A 25 -9.08 19.18 -10.09
C LYS A 25 -8.35 20.14 -9.17
N ARG A 26 -8.94 20.46 -8.01
CA ARG A 26 -8.30 21.31 -7.01
C ARG A 26 -7.04 20.66 -6.45
N VAL A 27 -7.14 19.41 -5.98
CA VAL A 27 -5.99 18.65 -5.44
C VAL A 27 -4.86 18.55 -6.47
N GLU A 28 -5.18 18.23 -7.73
CA GLU A 28 -4.19 18.19 -8.81
C GLU A 28 -3.50 19.54 -9.00
N SER A 29 -4.27 20.63 -9.02
CA SER A 29 -3.75 21.98 -9.22
C SER A 29 -2.84 22.42 -8.07
N GLU A 30 -3.27 22.19 -6.83
CA GLU A 30 -2.52 22.56 -5.62
C GLU A 30 -1.23 21.74 -5.48
N LEU A 31 -1.27 20.44 -5.75
CA LEU A 31 -0.07 19.59 -5.78
C LEU A 31 0.88 20.01 -6.92
N ALA A 32 0.35 20.31 -8.11
CA ALA A 32 1.16 20.77 -9.23
C ALA A 32 1.84 22.11 -8.92
N GLU A 33 1.13 23.04 -8.29
CA GLU A 33 1.68 24.31 -7.82
C GLU A 33 2.80 24.08 -6.81
N PHE A 34 2.58 23.23 -5.79
CA PHE A 34 3.61 22.88 -4.80
C PHE A 34 4.86 22.28 -5.44
N TRP A 35 4.73 21.36 -6.40
CA TRP A 35 5.88 20.74 -7.06
C TRP A 35 6.59 21.68 -8.04
N SER A 36 5.88 22.66 -8.60
CA SER A 36 6.45 23.68 -9.48
C SER A 36 7.16 24.80 -8.72
N SER A 37 6.88 24.99 -7.42
CA SER A 37 7.48 26.06 -6.64
C SER A 37 8.96 25.78 -6.33
N PRO A 38 9.82 26.82 -6.32
CA PRO A 38 11.23 26.66 -5.99
C PRO A 38 11.43 26.05 -4.60
N ASP A 39 12.50 25.29 -4.43
CA ASP A 39 12.93 24.81 -3.11
C ASP A 39 13.50 25.98 -2.29
N GLU A 40 12.66 26.61 -1.48
CA GLU A 40 13.04 27.72 -0.58
C GLU A 40 14.02 27.28 0.52
N SER A 41 14.25 25.98 0.71
CA SER A 41 15.29 25.48 1.63
C SER A 41 16.71 25.62 1.06
N ARG A 42 16.86 26.04 -0.21
CA ARG A 42 18.16 26.28 -0.85
C ARG A 42 18.52 27.76 -0.85
N PRO A 43 19.82 28.11 -0.70
CA PRO A 43 20.31 29.49 -0.85
C PRO A 43 20.07 30.07 -2.24
N GLU A 44 20.04 29.20 -3.26
CA GLU A 44 19.68 29.55 -4.63
C GLU A 44 18.39 28.82 -5.03
N PRO A 45 17.41 29.50 -5.63
CA PRO A 45 16.17 28.88 -6.06
C PRO A 45 16.46 27.79 -7.08
N ALA A 46 16.09 26.55 -6.74
CA ALA A 46 16.21 25.41 -7.64
C ALA A 46 14.85 24.69 -7.74
N PRO A 47 14.54 24.07 -8.89
CA PRO A 47 13.34 23.26 -9.00
C PRO A 47 13.40 22.10 -8.01
N LYS A 48 12.25 21.77 -7.41
CA LYS A 48 12.09 20.54 -6.62
C LYS A 48 12.22 19.35 -7.56
N THR A 49 13.26 18.54 -7.41
CA THR A 49 13.38 17.28 -8.14
C THR A 49 12.76 16.16 -7.32
N ARG A 50 11.78 15.48 -7.91
CA ARG A 50 11.12 14.31 -7.31
C ARG A 50 11.44 13.07 -8.15
N ALA A 51 12.21 12.14 -7.59
CA ALA A 51 12.22 10.77 -8.08
C ALA A 51 11.06 10.04 -7.39
N SER A 52 10.18 9.36 -8.12
CA SER A 52 9.14 8.52 -7.53
C SER A 52 9.35 7.09 -7.98
N THR A 53 9.12 6.13 -7.08
CA THR A 53 9.28 4.70 -7.39
C THR A 53 7.94 3.97 -7.43
N MET A 54 6.89 4.53 -6.81
CA MET A 54 5.56 3.94 -6.78
C MET A 54 4.45 4.96 -6.43
N ASN A 55 3.23 4.57 -6.76
CA ASN A 55 2.02 5.03 -6.11
C ASN A 55 1.57 3.94 -5.12
N PHE A 56 1.42 4.29 -3.85
CA PHE A 56 0.92 3.39 -2.82
C PHE A 56 -0.52 3.79 -2.46
N VAL A 57 -1.47 2.87 -2.64
CA VAL A 57 -2.89 3.12 -2.41
C VAL A 57 -3.37 2.23 -1.28
N ALA A 58 -3.69 2.81 -0.13
CA ALA A 58 -4.20 2.09 1.03
C ALA A 58 -5.72 2.27 1.14
N VAL A 59 -6.46 1.16 1.28
CA VAL A 59 -7.93 1.17 1.36
C VAL A 59 -8.37 0.43 2.60
N GLY A 60 -9.28 1.01 3.37
CA GLY A 60 -9.76 0.39 4.60
C GLY A 60 -10.86 1.18 5.29
N SER A 61 -11.25 0.72 6.48
CA SER A 61 -11.92 1.58 7.45
C SER A 61 -10.99 2.72 7.86
N ARG A 62 -11.56 3.80 8.42
CA ARG A 62 -10.77 4.94 8.90
C ARG A 62 -9.64 4.52 9.85
N ALA A 63 -9.93 3.64 10.80
CA ALA A 63 -8.94 3.18 11.77
C ALA A 63 -7.83 2.32 11.13
N GLU A 64 -8.15 1.57 10.08
CA GLU A 64 -7.14 0.79 9.33
C GLU A 64 -6.26 1.69 8.47
N VAL A 65 -6.86 2.67 7.79
CA VAL A 65 -6.14 3.63 6.96
C VAL A 65 -5.19 4.48 7.78
N GLU A 66 -5.57 4.91 8.99
CA GLU A 66 -4.63 5.60 9.90
C GLU A 66 -3.45 4.70 10.32
N ARG A 67 -3.66 3.40 10.53
CA ARG A 67 -2.55 2.46 10.80
C ARG A 67 -1.65 2.27 9.58
N LEU A 68 -2.23 2.21 8.39
CA LEU A 68 -1.48 2.08 7.13
C LEU A 68 -0.74 3.37 6.78
N LYS A 69 -1.27 4.53 7.17
CA LYS A 69 -0.60 5.82 7.06
C LYS A 69 0.70 5.86 7.83
N GLU A 70 0.73 5.43 9.09
CA GLU A 70 1.96 5.35 9.88
C GLU A 70 3.03 4.48 9.17
N GLN A 71 2.61 3.34 8.60
CA GLN A 71 3.51 2.46 7.83
C GLN A 71 3.96 3.10 6.51
N ALA A 72 3.07 3.82 5.83
CA ALA A 72 3.38 4.52 4.59
C ALA A 72 4.35 5.69 4.83
N GLU A 73 4.26 6.37 5.98
CA GLU A 73 5.20 7.41 6.40
C GLU A 73 6.60 6.84 6.65
N GLU A 74 6.71 5.66 7.30
CA GLU A 74 7.99 4.94 7.44
C GLU A 74 8.54 4.53 6.06
N LEU A 75 7.70 4.02 5.17
CA LEU A 75 8.10 3.66 3.80
C LEU A 75 8.61 4.88 3.03
N ALA A 76 7.96 6.03 3.22
CA ALA A 76 8.30 7.28 2.56
C ALA A 76 9.68 7.83 2.99
N GLU A 77 10.24 7.38 4.11
CA GLU A 77 11.60 7.74 4.52
C GLU A 77 12.68 7.15 3.59
N THR A 78 12.35 6.04 2.91
CA THR A 78 13.31 5.31 2.06
C THR A 78 12.86 5.22 0.60
N HIS A 79 11.57 5.40 0.32
CA HIS A 79 10.99 5.31 -1.01
C HIS A 79 10.14 6.54 -1.31
N ALA A 80 10.61 7.37 -2.23
CA ALA A 80 9.83 8.51 -2.68
C ALA A 80 8.68 8.05 -3.60
N GLY A 81 7.50 8.66 -3.45
CA GLY A 81 6.29 8.23 -4.14
C GLY A 81 5.08 9.04 -3.69
N ARG A 82 3.90 8.66 -4.19
CA ARG A 82 2.60 9.23 -3.80
C ARG A 82 1.81 8.20 -3.01
N THR A 83 1.28 8.62 -1.87
CA THR A 83 0.39 7.80 -1.06
C THR A 83 -1.05 8.27 -1.24
N LEU A 84 -1.96 7.37 -1.57
CA LEU A 84 -3.40 7.62 -1.59
C LEU A 84 -4.05 6.83 -0.46
N LEU A 85 -4.66 7.52 0.50
CA LEU A 85 -5.34 6.92 1.64
C LEU A 85 -6.84 7.01 1.40
N ILE A 86 -7.53 5.87 1.27
CA ILE A 86 -8.90 5.84 0.76
C ILE A 86 -9.84 5.18 1.77
N THR A 87 -10.91 5.90 2.11
CA THR A 87 -12.00 5.41 2.96
C THR A 87 -13.37 5.68 2.31
N LEU A 88 -14.40 5.04 2.86
CA LEU A 88 -15.80 5.28 2.52
C LEU A 88 -16.53 5.71 3.80
N ASP A 89 -17.35 6.77 3.70
CA ASP A 89 -18.17 7.27 4.80
C ASP A 89 -19.61 7.49 4.33
N ASP A 90 -20.54 6.73 4.90
CA ASP A 90 -21.97 6.78 4.55
C ASP A 90 -22.69 8.03 5.08
N ARG A 91 -22.00 8.83 5.90
CA ARG A 91 -22.49 10.13 6.40
C ARG A 91 -22.22 11.29 5.43
N LEU A 92 -21.38 11.09 4.42
CA LEU A 92 -21.15 12.09 3.37
C LEU A 92 -22.32 12.13 2.38
N ASP A 93 -22.46 13.23 1.65
CA ASP A 93 -23.36 13.25 0.50
C ASP A 93 -22.96 12.11 -0.46
N PRO A 94 -23.91 11.26 -0.92
CA PRO A 94 -23.57 10.04 -1.64
C PRO A 94 -22.72 10.25 -2.89
N LEU A 95 -22.84 11.39 -3.57
CA LEU A 95 -22.12 11.72 -4.80
C LEU A 95 -20.87 12.59 -4.56
N SER A 96 -20.58 12.89 -3.29
CA SER A 96 -19.45 13.72 -2.90
C SER A 96 -18.20 12.91 -2.59
N VAL A 97 -17.06 13.59 -2.70
CA VAL A 97 -15.78 13.12 -2.16
C VAL A 97 -15.21 14.22 -1.27
N GLN A 98 -14.65 13.81 -0.14
CA GLN A 98 -13.81 14.66 0.68
C GLN A 98 -12.35 14.34 0.38
N ALA A 99 -11.53 15.37 0.24
CA ALA A 99 -10.10 15.23 0.00
C ALA A 99 -9.28 16.15 0.91
N ASP A 100 -8.16 15.63 1.35
CA ASP A 100 -7.08 16.35 2.00
C ASP A 100 -5.74 15.93 1.38
N TRP A 101 -4.71 16.76 1.47
CA TRP A 101 -3.38 16.37 1.02
C TRP A 101 -2.28 17.04 1.83
N SER A 102 -1.15 16.34 1.89
CA SER A 102 0.09 16.84 2.48
C SER A 102 1.27 16.51 1.58
N ALA A 103 2.28 17.38 1.54
CA ALA A 103 3.54 17.10 0.88
C ALA A 103 4.72 17.48 1.77
N THR A 104 5.70 16.58 1.82
CA THR A 104 6.87 16.71 2.67
C THR A 104 8.12 16.46 1.84
N CYS A 105 9.09 17.36 1.94
CA CYS A 105 10.42 17.17 1.37
C CYS A 105 11.46 17.18 2.49
N ARG A 106 12.10 16.03 2.72
CA ARG A 106 13.24 15.88 3.65
C ARG A 106 14.54 15.76 2.86
N ARG A 107 15.65 16.24 3.41
CA ARG A 107 16.98 16.04 2.82
C ARG A 107 17.69 14.87 3.48
N ALA A 108 17.97 13.83 2.71
CA ALA A 108 18.85 12.74 3.11
C ALA A 108 20.23 12.94 2.44
N GLY A 109 21.08 13.76 3.05
CA GLY A 109 22.34 14.19 2.43
C GLY A 109 22.10 15.21 1.31
N GLU A 110 22.61 14.94 0.11
CA GLU A 110 22.45 15.84 -1.06
C GLU A 110 21.16 15.59 -1.85
N VAL A 111 20.53 14.42 -1.68
CA VAL A 111 19.32 14.01 -2.40
C VAL A 111 18.08 14.38 -1.58
N PRO A 112 17.15 15.18 -2.12
CA PRO A 112 15.85 15.39 -1.48
C PRO A 112 14.97 14.13 -1.65
N ILE A 113 14.43 13.64 -0.54
CA ILE A 113 13.37 12.63 -0.51
C ILE A 113 12.06 13.37 -0.29
N CYS A 114 11.22 13.33 -1.30
CA CYS A 114 10.01 14.10 -1.40
C CYS A 114 8.84 13.12 -1.60
N TYR A 115 7.85 13.19 -0.73
CA TYR A 115 6.64 12.39 -0.83
C TYR A 115 5.42 13.28 -0.65
N ASP A 116 4.34 12.92 -1.31
CA ASP A 116 3.04 13.52 -1.09
C ASP A 116 2.02 12.44 -0.77
N ARG A 117 0.95 12.88 -0.13
CA ARG A 117 -0.12 12.04 0.35
C ARG A 117 -1.42 12.74 0.08
N VAL A 118 -2.40 11.99 -0.41
CA VAL A 118 -3.77 12.46 -0.59
C VAL A 118 -4.67 11.53 0.19
N GLU A 119 -5.47 12.09 1.08
CA GLU A 119 -6.52 11.38 1.80
C GLU A 119 -7.85 11.62 1.09
N LEU A 120 -8.58 10.55 0.81
CA LEU A 120 -9.85 10.57 0.10
C LEU A 120 -10.90 9.82 0.90
N THR A 121 -12.03 10.46 1.15
CA THR A 121 -13.21 9.84 1.76
C THR A 121 -14.36 9.95 0.79
N PHE A 122 -14.84 8.82 0.30
CA PHE A 122 -15.93 8.77 -0.68
C PHE A 122 -17.29 8.64 0.01
N GLY A 123 -18.28 9.37 -0.52
CA GLY A 123 -19.69 8.99 -0.34
C GLY A 123 -20.00 7.68 -1.06
N VAL A 124 -21.09 7.02 -0.65
CA VAL A 124 -21.41 5.64 -1.07
C VAL A 124 -21.50 5.48 -2.60
N ALA A 125 -22.13 6.41 -3.31
CA ALA A 125 -22.27 6.33 -4.77
C ALA A 125 -21.01 6.83 -5.51
N ALA A 126 -20.30 7.80 -4.93
CA ALA A 126 -19.03 8.28 -5.45
C ALA A 126 -17.93 7.21 -5.44
N ALA A 127 -18.01 6.24 -4.51
CA ALA A 127 -17.03 5.16 -4.36
C ALA A 127 -16.87 4.32 -5.64
N GLU A 128 -17.90 4.18 -6.47
CA GLU A 128 -17.81 3.49 -7.77
C GLU A 128 -16.82 4.17 -8.74
N ARG A 129 -16.51 5.44 -8.51
CA ARG A 129 -15.60 6.23 -9.34
C ARG A 129 -14.16 6.24 -8.81
N VAL A 130 -13.87 5.51 -7.74
CA VAL A 130 -12.54 5.49 -7.11
C VAL A 130 -11.43 5.17 -8.10
N ALA A 131 -11.66 4.25 -9.04
CA ALA A 131 -10.66 3.88 -10.04
C ALA A 131 -10.26 5.09 -10.92
N SER A 132 -11.24 5.85 -11.41
CA SER A 132 -10.99 7.05 -12.20
C SER A 132 -10.26 8.14 -11.39
N VAL A 133 -10.64 8.29 -10.12
CA VAL A 133 -9.99 9.26 -9.22
C VAL A 133 -8.55 8.88 -8.94
N VAL A 134 -8.29 7.60 -8.63
CA VAL A 134 -6.94 7.08 -8.40
C VAL A 134 -6.10 7.26 -9.67
N SER A 135 -6.60 6.89 -10.84
CA SER A 135 -5.85 7.07 -12.10
C SER A 135 -5.48 8.53 -12.39
N ALA A 136 -6.34 9.49 -12.03
CA ALA A 136 -6.04 10.93 -12.19
C ALA A 136 -4.95 11.40 -11.21
N LEU A 137 -5.01 10.92 -9.98
CA LEU A 137 -4.07 11.31 -8.92
C LEU A 137 -2.77 10.51 -8.92
N THR A 138 -2.67 9.37 -9.60
CA THR A 138 -1.42 8.60 -9.66
C THR A 138 -0.36 9.30 -10.52
N ILE A 139 0.89 9.23 -10.09
CA ILE A 139 2.04 9.60 -10.90
C ILE A 139 2.17 8.60 -12.04
N SER A 140 2.28 9.09 -13.27
CA SER A 140 2.48 8.24 -14.45
C SER A 140 3.83 7.52 -14.42
N ASP A 141 3.94 6.41 -15.17
CA ASP A 141 5.17 5.64 -15.37
C ASP A 141 5.79 4.98 -14.12
N VAL A 142 5.07 4.95 -12.99
CA VAL A 142 5.46 4.21 -11.78
C VAL A 142 4.32 3.30 -11.31
N ALA A 143 4.68 2.19 -10.67
CA ALA A 143 3.73 1.14 -10.32
C ALA A 143 2.66 1.60 -9.32
N VAL A 144 1.41 1.19 -9.52
CA VAL A 144 0.29 1.35 -8.60
C VAL A 144 0.16 0.12 -7.72
N ILE A 145 0.57 0.24 -6.46
CA ILE A 145 0.47 -0.81 -5.45
C ILE A 145 -0.76 -0.52 -4.60
N VAL A 146 -1.76 -1.40 -4.63
CA VAL A 146 -2.99 -1.26 -3.84
C VAL A 146 -2.92 -2.22 -2.65
N GLU A 147 -3.00 -1.70 -1.42
CA GLU A 147 -3.15 -2.46 -0.18
C GLU A 147 -4.60 -2.38 0.32
N LEU A 148 -5.24 -3.54 0.37
CA LEU A 148 -6.58 -3.70 0.93
C LEU A 148 -6.46 -4.17 2.38
N ALA A 149 -6.87 -3.31 3.30
CA ALA A 149 -7.07 -3.70 4.69
C ALA A 149 -8.24 -4.70 4.81
N PRO A 150 -8.30 -5.51 5.89
CA PRO A 150 -9.36 -6.49 6.09
C PRO A 150 -10.78 -5.90 6.02
N GLY A 151 -10.97 -4.68 6.56
CA GLY A 151 -12.22 -3.93 6.53
C GLY A 151 -12.40 -3.05 5.29
N ALA A 152 -11.61 -3.22 4.23
CA ALA A 152 -11.77 -2.45 2.99
C ALA A 152 -13.17 -2.65 2.38
N PRO A 153 -13.93 -1.58 2.12
CA PRO A 153 -15.24 -1.68 1.47
C PRO A 153 -15.15 -2.39 0.12
N ASN A 154 -16.09 -3.31 -0.15
CA ASN A 154 -16.02 -4.15 -1.34
C ASN A 154 -15.97 -3.33 -2.64
N VAL A 155 -16.86 -2.33 -2.75
CA VAL A 155 -16.94 -1.43 -3.90
C VAL A 155 -15.59 -0.77 -4.24
N LEU A 156 -14.79 -0.42 -3.23
CA LEU A 156 -13.48 0.19 -3.45
C LEU A 156 -12.46 -0.84 -3.90
N GLY A 157 -12.40 -2.00 -3.24
CA GLY A 157 -11.48 -3.08 -3.61
C GLY A 157 -11.74 -3.61 -5.03
N ASP A 158 -13.01 -3.79 -5.37
CA ASP A 158 -13.43 -4.34 -6.67
C ASP A 158 -13.15 -3.37 -7.81
N ALA A 159 -13.33 -2.06 -7.57
CA ALA A 159 -13.03 -1.03 -8.56
C ALA A 159 -11.52 -0.79 -8.74
N LEU A 160 -10.71 -1.00 -7.71
CA LEU A 160 -9.26 -0.77 -7.75
C LEU A 160 -8.45 -1.96 -8.26
N ALA A 161 -8.94 -3.18 -8.08
CA ALA A 161 -8.24 -4.39 -8.53
C ALA A 161 -7.83 -4.36 -10.02
N PRO A 162 -8.68 -3.90 -10.98
CA PRO A 162 -8.32 -3.90 -12.39
C PRO A 162 -7.22 -2.91 -12.78
N ILE A 163 -6.96 -1.88 -11.96
CA ILE A 163 -6.01 -0.79 -12.28
C ILE A 163 -4.70 -0.87 -11.50
N CYS A 164 -4.54 -1.86 -10.62
CA CYS A 164 -3.33 -2.03 -9.85
C CYS A 164 -2.26 -2.81 -10.62
N ASP A 165 -0.99 -2.51 -10.36
CA ASP A 165 0.17 -3.28 -10.80
C ASP A 165 0.58 -4.34 -9.77
N ARG A 166 0.10 -4.20 -8.53
CA ARG A 166 0.23 -5.17 -7.44
C ARG A 166 -0.92 -5.01 -6.46
N LEU A 167 -1.51 -6.14 -6.05
CA LEU A 167 -2.53 -6.18 -5.02
C LEU A 167 -1.94 -6.78 -3.73
N VAL A 168 -1.95 -6.01 -2.65
CA VAL A 168 -1.48 -6.38 -1.32
C VAL A 168 -2.69 -6.63 -0.42
N PHE A 169 -2.65 -7.71 0.36
CA PHE A 169 -3.63 -8.03 1.38
C PHE A 169 -2.98 -8.80 2.52
N ASP A 170 -3.74 -9.06 3.58
CA ASP A 170 -3.32 -9.90 4.68
C ASP A 170 -4.27 -11.08 4.83
N SER A 171 -3.87 -12.27 4.36
CA SER A 171 -4.72 -13.47 4.43
C SER A 171 -4.90 -14.02 5.84
N ALA A 172 -4.21 -13.44 6.81
CA ALA A 172 -4.35 -13.79 8.21
C ALA A 172 -5.53 -13.03 8.84
N GLU A 173 -5.86 -11.86 8.31
CA GLU A 173 -6.94 -11.01 8.83
C GLU A 173 -8.12 -10.90 7.84
N THR A 174 -7.91 -11.24 6.57
CA THR A 174 -8.91 -11.18 5.49
C THR A 174 -9.38 -12.58 5.12
N CYS A 175 -10.69 -12.77 4.91
CA CYS A 175 -11.19 -14.08 4.49
C CYS A 175 -10.72 -14.46 3.08
N ILE A 176 -10.47 -15.75 2.87
CA ILE A 176 -9.89 -16.24 1.61
C ILE A 176 -10.86 -16.10 0.44
N GLU A 177 -12.17 -16.18 0.69
CA GLU A 177 -13.22 -15.99 -0.30
C GLU A 177 -13.18 -14.56 -0.85
N ARG A 178 -13.00 -13.56 0.04
CA ARG A 178 -12.88 -12.16 -0.36
C ARG A 178 -11.61 -11.92 -1.14
N ILE A 179 -10.48 -12.46 -0.70
CA ILE A 179 -9.22 -12.38 -1.44
C ILE A 179 -9.40 -12.97 -2.84
N ALA A 180 -9.99 -14.15 -2.96
CA ALA A 180 -10.22 -14.82 -4.23
C ALA A 180 -11.18 -14.04 -5.13
N GLU A 181 -12.18 -13.36 -4.58
CA GLU A 181 -13.09 -12.49 -5.32
C GLU A 181 -12.36 -11.30 -5.94
N VAL A 182 -11.64 -10.53 -5.13
CA VAL A 182 -10.89 -9.36 -5.63
C VAL A 182 -9.79 -9.79 -6.59
N ALA A 183 -9.10 -10.90 -6.30
CA ALA A 183 -8.04 -11.43 -7.15
C ALA A 183 -8.53 -11.78 -8.56
N ARG A 184 -9.80 -12.19 -8.74
CA ARG A 184 -10.38 -12.41 -10.07
C ARG A 184 -10.51 -11.13 -10.90
N GLY A 185 -10.61 -9.98 -10.23
CA GLY A 185 -10.69 -8.65 -10.86
C GLY A 185 -9.36 -8.11 -11.36
N THR A 186 -8.24 -8.77 -11.08
CA THR A 186 -6.90 -8.28 -11.47
C THR A 186 -6.07 -9.36 -12.16
N LYS A 187 -5.13 -8.92 -13.01
CA LYS A 187 -4.04 -9.75 -13.52
C LYS A 187 -2.73 -9.48 -12.79
N ALA A 188 -2.72 -8.51 -11.89
CA ALA A 188 -1.55 -8.12 -11.13
C ALA A 188 -1.11 -9.23 -10.18
N PRO A 189 0.21 -9.34 -9.91
CA PRO A 189 0.71 -10.20 -8.84
C PRO A 189 0.05 -9.87 -7.50
N LEU A 190 -0.30 -10.92 -6.77
CA LEU A 190 -0.79 -10.85 -5.40
C LEU A 190 0.38 -10.87 -4.41
N ALA A 191 0.31 -10.04 -3.39
CA ALA A 191 1.26 -9.99 -2.29
C ALA A 191 0.52 -10.16 -0.96
N ASP A 192 0.79 -11.28 -0.27
CA ASP A 192 0.18 -11.57 1.01
C ASP A 192 1.14 -11.26 2.16
N ARG A 193 0.76 -10.33 3.04
CA ARG A 193 1.53 -9.97 4.24
C ARG A 193 1.68 -11.15 5.19
N ALA A 194 0.68 -12.02 5.29
CA ALA A 194 0.76 -13.22 6.10
C ALA A 194 1.85 -14.16 5.60
N PHE A 195 1.92 -14.34 4.28
CA PHE A 195 2.98 -15.11 3.64
C PHE A 195 4.36 -14.46 3.78
N VAL A 196 4.45 -13.13 3.72
CA VAL A 196 5.71 -12.41 3.99
C VAL A 196 6.20 -12.66 5.41
N ARG A 197 5.32 -12.67 6.42
CA ARG A 197 5.69 -12.98 7.81
C ARG A 197 6.28 -14.39 7.99
N THR A 198 6.03 -15.32 7.07
CA THR A 198 6.66 -16.65 7.10
C THR A 198 8.07 -16.69 6.50
N PHE A 199 8.57 -15.58 5.92
CA PHE A 199 9.80 -15.57 5.14
C PHE A 199 10.99 -16.17 5.90
N SER A 200 11.25 -15.74 7.13
CA SER A 200 12.38 -16.26 7.92
C SER A 200 12.27 -17.76 8.20
N PHE A 201 11.07 -18.28 8.44
CA PHE A 201 10.86 -19.73 8.60
C PHE A 201 11.12 -20.49 7.30
N ARG A 202 10.61 -19.97 6.18
CA ARG A 202 10.82 -20.57 4.85
C ARG A 202 12.30 -20.57 4.47
N GLU A 203 13.00 -19.47 4.73
CA GLU A 203 14.42 -19.33 4.48
C GLU A 203 15.24 -20.32 5.32
N LEU A 204 15.00 -20.39 6.64
CA LEU A 204 15.68 -21.34 7.52
C LEU A 204 15.44 -22.79 7.12
N VAL A 205 14.20 -23.15 6.75
CA VAL A 205 13.89 -24.49 6.26
C VAL A 205 14.62 -24.79 4.96
N ALA A 206 14.62 -23.85 3.99
CA ALA A 206 15.28 -24.03 2.71
C ALA A 206 16.79 -24.24 2.87
N ARG A 207 17.43 -23.50 3.78
CA ARG A 207 18.88 -23.58 4.05
C ARG A 207 19.38 -24.95 4.47
N PHE A 208 18.55 -25.80 5.08
CA PHE A 208 18.92 -27.20 5.37
C PHE A 208 19.21 -28.04 4.12
N PHE A 209 18.77 -27.57 2.94
CA PHE A 209 18.86 -28.29 1.68
C PHE A 209 19.76 -27.59 0.66
N ASP A 210 20.43 -26.48 1.00
CA ASP A 210 21.27 -25.71 0.06
C ASP A 210 22.40 -26.56 -0.53
N ASP A 211 23.07 -27.38 0.31
CA ASP A 211 24.19 -28.24 -0.12
C ASP A 211 23.72 -29.59 -0.70
N MET A 212 22.50 -30.02 -0.41
CA MET A 212 21.95 -31.30 -0.89
C MET A 212 20.42 -31.23 -1.10
N PRO A 213 19.96 -30.63 -2.21
CA PRO A 213 18.53 -30.44 -2.48
C PRO A 213 17.72 -31.75 -2.50
N GLU A 214 18.34 -32.86 -2.90
CA GLU A 214 17.70 -34.17 -2.98
C GLU A 214 17.29 -34.74 -1.62
N ALA A 215 17.92 -34.29 -0.53
CA ALA A 215 17.56 -34.71 0.83
C ALA A 215 16.12 -34.33 1.21
N SER A 216 15.54 -33.34 0.52
CA SER A 216 14.11 -33.00 0.66
C SER A 216 13.18 -34.19 0.38
N ARG A 217 13.58 -35.13 -0.49
CA ARG A 217 12.82 -36.36 -0.79
C ARG A 217 12.80 -37.36 0.36
N ALA A 218 13.69 -37.20 1.36
CA ALA A 218 13.72 -38.05 2.55
C ALA A 218 12.73 -37.58 3.63
N ILE A 219 12.09 -36.42 3.47
CA ILE A 219 11.09 -35.92 4.41
C ILE A 219 9.87 -36.86 4.39
N ARG A 220 9.61 -37.52 5.53
CA ARG A 220 8.46 -38.42 5.72
C ARG A 220 7.35 -37.82 6.57
N ARG A 221 7.68 -36.83 7.40
CA ARG A 221 6.74 -36.19 8.33
C ARG A 221 7.13 -34.74 8.51
N VAL A 222 6.13 -33.87 8.50
CA VAL A 222 6.23 -32.46 8.87
C VAL A 222 5.24 -32.22 9.99
N GLU A 223 5.70 -31.58 11.06
CA GLU A 223 4.86 -31.17 12.17
C GLU A 223 5.10 -29.68 12.44
N ILE A 224 4.03 -28.89 12.41
CA ILE A 224 4.10 -27.44 12.66
C ILE A 224 3.36 -27.19 13.97
N ALA A 225 4.13 -26.89 15.01
CA ALA A 225 3.57 -26.45 16.28
C ALA A 225 3.10 -24.99 16.15
N ARG A 226 1.87 -24.73 16.58
CA ARG A 226 1.24 -23.40 16.56
C ARG A 226 0.92 -22.93 17.96
N SER A 227 1.03 -21.63 18.18
CA SER A 227 0.53 -21.00 19.40
C SER A 227 -0.99 -21.04 19.43
N ALA A 228 -1.57 -21.41 20.58
CA ALA A 228 -3.02 -21.31 20.78
C ALA A 228 -3.42 -19.84 20.91
N GLY A 229 -4.48 -19.41 20.20
CA GLY A 229 -5.02 -18.06 20.31
C GLY A 229 -5.80 -17.59 19.08
N ALA A 230 -6.39 -16.40 19.21
CA ALA A 230 -7.16 -15.73 18.15
C ALA A 230 -6.29 -14.94 17.16
N LYS A 231 -4.96 -14.91 17.37
CA LYS A 231 -4.06 -14.25 16.44
C LYS A 231 -3.99 -15.07 15.15
N PRO A 232 -3.87 -14.39 14.00
CA PRO A 232 -3.72 -15.10 12.74
C PRO A 232 -2.48 -16.00 12.72
N ASP A 233 -2.68 -17.28 12.43
CA ASP A 233 -1.63 -18.30 12.43
C ASP A 233 -1.19 -18.61 10.99
N PRO A 234 0.06 -18.30 10.60
CA PRO A 234 0.53 -18.55 9.26
C PRO A 234 1.02 -20.00 9.03
N ALA A 235 0.82 -20.91 10.01
CA ALA A 235 1.20 -22.32 9.88
C ALA A 235 0.62 -22.98 8.62
N ALA A 236 -0.62 -22.67 8.27
CA ALA A 236 -1.25 -23.19 7.05
C ALA A 236 -0.53 -22.70 5.78
N LEU A 237 -0.09 -21.43 5.75
CA LEU A 237 0.68 -20.87 4.63
C LEU A 237 2.08 -21.48 4.53
N LEU A 238 2.73 -21.72 5.67
CA LEU A 238 4.02 -22.40 5.72
C LEU A 238 3.89 -23.85 5.22
N LEU A 239 2.85 -24.57 5.66
CA LEU A 239 2.53 -25.92 5.21
C LEU A 239 2.26 -25.95 3.70
N GLY A 240 1.45 -25.01 3.20
CA GLY A 240 1.16 -24.87 1.78
C GLY A 240 2.42 -24.61 0.95
N TRP A 241 3.33 -23.76 1.44
CA TRP A 241 4.64 -23.56 0.80
C TRP A 241 5.47 -24.85 0.77
N MET A 242 5.58 -25.57 1.89
CA MET A 242 6.29 -26.86 1.94
C MET A 242 5.68 -27.86 0.96
N GLY A 243 4.36 -28.01 0.95
CA GLY A 243 3.66 -28.86 -0.01
C GLY A 243 3.96 -28.49 -1.46
N SER A 244 4.00 -27.19 -1.78
CA SER A 244 4.35 -26.71 -3.12
C SER A 244 5.80 -27.00 -3.52
N ARG A 245 6.74 -27.09 -2.57
CA ARG A 245 8.16 -27.36 -2.83
C ARG A 245 8.45 -28.87 -2.86
N LEU A 246 7.75 -29.64 -2.05
CA LEU A 246 7.91 -31.09 -1.91
C LEU A 246 7.03 -31.89 -2.87
N GLY A 247 6.21 -31.22 -3.69
CA GLY A 247 5.34 -31.86 -4.68
C GLY A 247 4.19 -32.65 -4.05
N TRP A 248 3.68 -32.21 -2.90
CA TRP A 248 2.54 -32.85 -2.27
C TRP A 248 1.30 -32.70 -3.13
N THR A 249 0.52 -33.78 -3.18
CA THR A 249 -0.84 -33.77 -3.73
C THR A 249 -1.79 -34.00 -2.57
N PHE A 250 -2.84 -33.18 -2.50
CA PHE A 250 -3.91 -33.35 -1.53
C PHE A 250 -5.04 -34.09 -2.25
N GLU A 251 -5.33 -35.31 -1.83
CA GLU A 251 -6.53 -36.07 -2.22
C GLU A 251 -7.72 -35.68 -1.34
#